data_AF-A0A920JBA8-F1
#
_entry.id   AF-A0A920JBA8-F1
#
_cell.length_a   1.000
_cell.length_b   1.000
_cell.length_c   1.000
_cell.angle_alpha   90.00
_cell.angle_beta   90.00
_cell.angle_gamma   90.00
#
_symmetry.space_group_name_H-M   'P 1'
#
loop_
_entity.id
_entity.type
_entity.pdbx_description
1 polymer ?
#
loop_
_entity_poly.entity_id
_entity_poly.type
_entity_poly.pdbx_seq_one_letter_code
_entity_poly.pdbx_strand_id
1 'polypeptide(L)'
;MAFWAQGGDSALYFSRTRALGNPGLPDLGIITQEELCRAVKSLYLQPPADIVDGDTGYGETLNVMRLVKGPGRSRCRRVQLEDQICPRNADI
;
A
#
# COMPACT_ATOMS: atom_id res chain seq x y z
N MET A 1 1.99 -8.98 -3.70
CA MET A 1 1.50 -10.36 -3.80
C MET A 1 0.36 -10.34 -4.80
N ALA A 2 0.37 -11.13 -5.87
CA ALA A 2 -0.77 -11.16 -6.78
C ALA A 2 -1.79 -12.17 -6.23
N PHE A 3 -3.05 -11.76 -6.09
CA PHE A 3 -4.13 -12.67 -5.69
C PHE A 3 -4.99 -12.97 -6.91
N TRP A 4 -5.29 -14.24 -7.11
CA TRP A 4 -6.23 -14.69 -8.12
C TRP A 4 -7.60 -14.81 -7.47
N ALA A 5 -8.57 -14.02 -7.93
CA ALA A 5 -9.96 -14.27 -7.55
C ALA A 5 -10.40 -15.58 -8.22
N GLN A 6 -11.33 -16.32 -7.58
CA GLN A 6 -11.85 -17.63 -8.03
C GLN A 6 -12.56 -17.63 -9.41
N GLY A 7 -12.43 -16.58 -10.22
CA GLY A 7 -12.97 -16.45 -11.57
C GLY A 7 -11.94 -16.14 -12.66
N GLY A 8 -10.64 -16.17 -12.37
CA GLY A 8 -9.58 -15.90 -13.37
C GLY A 8 -9.22 -14.42 -13.55
N ASP A 9 -9.97 -13.50 -12.95
CA ASP A 9 -9.56 -12.10 -12.83
C ASP A 9 -8.38 -11.99 -11.85
N SER A 10 -7.23 -11.59 -12.39
CA SER A 10 -6.03 -11.32 -11.61
C SER A 10 -6.12 -9.91 -11.01
N ALA A 11 -5.95 -9.80 -9.70
CA ALA A 11 -5.83 -8.53 -9.00
C ALA A 11 -4.42 -8.41 -8.40
N LEU A 12 -3.74 -7.31 -8.69
CA LEU A 12 -2.44 -7.04 -8.10
C LEU A 12 -2.61 -6.32 -6.76
N TYR A 13 -2.27 -7.01 -5.66
CA TYR A 13 -2.20 -6.43 -4.32
C TYR A 13 -0.77 -5.97 -4.01
N PHE A 14 -0.60 -4.68 -3.74
CA PHE A 14 0.66 -4.11 -3.33
C PHE A 14 0.74 -4.07 -1.80
N SER A 15 1.40 -5.07 -1.23
CA SER A 15 1.60 -5.18 0.22
C SER A 15 2.72 -4.27 0.72
N ARG A 16 2.64 -3.90 1.99
CA ARG A 16 3.67 -3.09 2.65
C ARG A 16 5.06 -3.71 2.71
N THR A 17 5.18 -5.01 3.00
CA THR A 17 6.47 -5.70 2.98
C THR A 17 7.19 -5.55 1.63
N ARG A 18 6.42 -5.40 0.54
CA ARG A 18 6.96 -5.12 -0.79
C ARG A 18 7.38 -3.66 -0.97
N ALA A 19 6.70 -2.72 -0.31
CA ALA A 19 7.09 -1.31 -0.25
C ALA A 19 8.41 -1.11 0.53
N LEU A 20 8.61 -1.87 1.62
CA LEU A 20 9.85 -1.90 2.40
C LEU A 20 11.07 -2.40 1.61
N GLY A 21 10.87 -3.17 0.53
CA GLY A 21 11.93 -3.64 -0.35
C GLY A 21 12.88 -4.68 0.26
N ASN A 22 12.70 -5.04 1.53
CA ASN A 22 13.52 -6.04 2.23
C ASN A 22 12.63 -7.09 2.92
N PRO A 23 12.66 -8.36 2.48
CA PRO A 23 11.85 -9.43 3.07
C PRO A 23 12.25 -9.81 4.51
N GLY A 24 13.41 -9.34 5.00
CA GLY A 24 13.89 -9.62 6.35
C GLY A 24 13.61 -8.54 7.39
N LEU A 25 13.02 -7.39 6.99
CA LEU A 25 12.64 -6.36 7.95
C LEU A 25 11.21 -6.60 8.44
N PRO A 26 10.97 -6.62 9.77
CA PRO A 26 9.63 -6.65 10.31
C PRO A 26 8.87 -5.40 9.85
N ASP A 27 7.59 -5.59 9.52
CA ASP A 27 6.72 -4.52 9.04
C ASP A 27 6.23 -3.63 10.20
N LEU A 28 7.15 -2.81 10.70
CA LEU A 28 6.98 -2.00 11.92
C LEU A 28 6.24 -0.67 11.67
N GLY A 29 5.63 -0.47 10.50
CA GLY A 29 4.96 0.80 10.17
C GLY A 29 5.89 2.01 10.06
N ILE A 30 7.16 1.77 9.75
CA ILE A 30 8.20 2.81 9.67
C ILE A 30 8.20 3.50 8.31
N ILE A 31 7.61 2.90 7.28
CA ILE A 31 7.54 3.52 5.96
C ILE A 31 6.64 4.74 5.97
N THR A 32 7.10 5.80 5.31
CA THR A 32 6.32 7.01 5.12
C THR A 32 5.33 6.85 3.97
N GLN A 33 4.28 7.67 3.99
CA GLN A 33 3.32 7.79 2.90
C GLN A 33 3.99 8.07 1.54
N GLU A 34 5.06 8.87 1.52
CA GLU A 34 5.81 9.21 0.31
C GLU A 34 6.62 8.04 -0.23
N GLU A 35 7.23 7.24 0.65
CA GLU A 35 7.94 6.02 0.25
C GLU A 35 6.98 5.00 -0.35
N LEU A 36 5.81 4.79 0.27
CA LEU A 36 4.75 3.96 -0.31
C LEU A 36 4.35 4.45 -1.70
N CYS A 37 4.03 5.73 -1.84
CA CYS A 37 3.63 6.32 -3.12
C CYS A 37 4.74 6.18 -4.18
N ARG A 38 6.01 6.32 -3.80
CA ARG A 38 7.16 6.17 -4.69
C ARG A 38 7.32 4.71 -5.13
N ALA A 39 7.16 3.76 -4.21
CA ALA A 39 7.24 2.33 -4.51
C ALA A 39 6.12 1.87 -5.45
N VAL A 40 4.89 2.37 -5.27
CA VAL A 40 3.78 2.09 -6.19
C VAL A 40 4.06 2.68 -7.59
N LYS A 41 4.60 3.91 -7.64
CA LYS A 41 4.92 4.58 -8.91
C LYS A 41 6.10 3.95 -9.65
N SER A 42 7.04 3.32 -8.96
CA SER A 42 8.24 2.71 -9.56
C SER A 42 7.98 1.37 -10.26
N LEU A 43 6.76 0.83 -10.17
CA LEU A 43 6.33 -0.40 -10.84
C LEU A 43 6.12 -0.19 -12.35
N TYR A 44 7.19 0.16 -13.08
CA TYR A 44 7.13 0.47 -14.52
C TYR A 44 6.82 -0.76 -15.40
N LEU A 45 7.30 -1.94 -15.02
CA LEU A 45 7.17 -3.19 -15.77
C LEU A 45 5.98 -4.07 -15.34
N GLN A 46 5.24 -3.65 -14.31
CA GLN A 46 4.11 -4.40 -13.78
C GLN A 46 2.79 -3.72 -14.16
N PRO A 47 1.69 -4.48 -14.29
CA PRO A 47 0.36 -3.90 -14.38
C PRO A 47 0.11 -2.98 -13.16
N PRO A 48 -0.75 -1.96 -13.30
CA PRO A 48 -1.13 -1.11 -12.17
C PRO A 48 -1.66 -1.97 -11.02
N ALA A 49 -1.37 -1.57 -9.78
CA ALA A 49 -1.90 -2.23 -8.60
C ALA A 49 -3.41 -1.99 -8.52
N ASP A 50 -4.19 -3.06 -8.34
CA ASP A 50 -5.62 -2.92 -8.12
C ASP A 50 -5.90 -2.41 -6.71
N ILE A 51 -5.13 -2.89 -5.73
CA ILE A 51 -5.24 -2.52 -4.32
C ILE A 51 -3.85 -2.24 -3.76
N VAL A 52 -3.70 -1.13 -3.05
CA VAL A 52 -2.49 -0.77 -2.28
C VAL A 52 -2.82 -0.78 -0.80
N ASP A 53 -1.94 -1.39 0.00
CA ASP A 53 -1.98 -1.34 1.45
C ASP A 53 -1.60 0.06 1.96
N GLY A 54 -2.56 0.76 2.54
CA GLY A 54 -2.46 2.15 2.98
C GLY A 54 -2.28 2.32 4.48
N ASP A 55 -2.03 1.24 5.22
CA ASP A 55 -1.99 1.25 6.68
C ASP A 55 -3.25 1.83 7.30
N THR A 56 -3.07 2.53 8.40
CA THR A 56 -4.06 3.30 9.13
C THR A 56 -4.26 4.70 8.52
N GLY A 57 -3.65 4.99 7.36
CA GLY A 57 -3.80 6.29 6.68
C GLY A 57 -2.67 7.30 6.89
N TYR A 58 -1.58 6.90 7.57
CA TYR A 58 -0.39 7.73 7.82
C TYR A 58 -0.66 9.04 8.59
N GLY A 59 -1.66 9.05 9.47
CA GLY A 59 -2.02 10.20 10.30
C GLY A 59 -3.51 10.52 10.25
N GLU A 60 -3.83 11.82 10.21
CA GLU A 60 -5.20 12.33 10.26
C GLU A 60 -5.89 12.34 8.89
N THR A 61 -7.13 12.83 8.82
CA THR A 61 -7.95 12.86 7.60
C THR A 61 -7.24 13.47 6.38
N LEU A 62 -6.37 14.48 6.57
CA LEU A 62 -5.59 15.07 5.48
C LEU A 62 -4.57 14.10 4.88
N ASN A 63 -3.94 13.27 5.72
CA ASN A 63 -3.01 12.23 5.30
C ASN A 63 -3.73 11.16 4.47
N VAL A 64 -4.92 10.74 4.92
CA VAL A 64 -5.80 9.83 4.19
C VAL A 64 -6.20 10.41 2.83
N MET A 65 -6.63 11.68 2.79
CA MET A 65 -6.97 12.34 1.53
C MET A 65 -5.77 12.41 0.56
N ARG A 66 -4.58 12.68 1.09
CA ARG A 66 -3.34 12.66 0.31
C ARG A 66 -2.99 11.25 -0.17
N LEU A 67 -3.28 10.23 0.64
CA LEU A 67 -2.99 8.82 0.36
C LEU A 67 -3.90 8.28 -0.72
N VAL A 68 -5.17 8.67 -0.76
CA VAL A 68 -6.09 8.29 -1.83
C VAL A 68 -5.70 8.97 -3.15
N LYS A 69 -5.29 10.26 -3.10
CA LYS A 69 -4.92 11.03 -4.30
C LYS A 69 -3.54 10.70 -4.86
N GLY A 70 -2.59 10.31 -4.02
CA GLY A 70 -1.17 10.13 -4.38
C GLY A 70 -0.90 9.02 -5.41
N PRO A 71 -1.27 7.77 -5.12
CA PRO A 71 -1.13 6.62 -6.01
C PRO A 71 -2.27 6.52 -7.04
N GLY A 72 -3.47 7.04 -6.71
CA GLY A 72 -4.66 7.04 -7.57
C GLY A 72 -4.52 7.80 -8.89
N ARG A 73 -3.49 8.65 -9.05
CA ARG A 73 -3.23 9.38 -10.29
C ARG A 73 -2.57 8.57 -11.41
N SER A 74 -2.06 7.36 -11.17
CA SER A 74 -1.42 6.62 -12.28
C SER A 74 -1.29 5.11 -12.14
N ARG A 75 -1.24 4.53 -10.94
CA ARG A 75 -0.89 3.09 -10.79
C ARG A 75 -1.63 2.35 -9.69
N CYS A 76 -2.69 2.94 -9.11
CA CYS A 76 -3.51 2.32 -8.07
C CYS A 76 -4.99 2.60 -8.32
N ARG A 77 -5.85 1.56 -8.22
CA ARG A 77 -7.31 1.72 -8.34
C ARG A 77 -8.00 1.92 -6.99
N ARG A 78 -7.50 1.27 -5.93
CA ARG A 78 -8.10 1.25 -4.59
C ARG A 78 -7.02 1.26 -3.51
N VAL A 79 -7.32 1.86 -2.36
CA VAL A 79 -6.47 1.83 -1.17
C VAL A 79 -7.20 1.06 -0.08
N GLN A 80 -6.51 0.11 0.56
CA GLN A 80 -6.96 -0.55 1.78
C GLN A 80 -6.54 0.28 2.98
N LEU A 81 -7.47 0.53 3.90
CA LEU A 81 -7.20 1.17 5.18
C LEU A 81 -7.52 0.19 6.30
N GLU A 82 -6.72 0.23 7.36
CA GLU A 82 -6.92 -0.54 8.58
C GLU A 82 -7.50 0.34 9.69
N ASP A 83 -8.25 -0.27 10.59
CA ASP A 83 -8.94 0.36 11.71
C ASP A 83 -8.07 0.49 12.98
N GLN A 84 -6.79 0.14 12.88
CA GLN A 84 -5.83 0.31 13.97
C GLN A 84 -5.51 1.80 14.23
N ILE A 85 -4.99 2.09 15.43
CA ILE A 85 -4.55 3.45 15.81
C ILE A 85 -3.22 3.78 15.12
N CYS A 86 -3.06 4.99 14.58
CA CYS A 86 -1.78 5.52 14.11
C CYS A 86 -0.86 5.91 15.28
N PRO A 87 0.46 5.62 15.24
CA PRO A 87 1.14 4.75 14.27
C PRO A 87 0.77 3.29 14.52
N ARG A 88 0.64 2.53 13.43
CA ARG A 88 0.27 1.11 13.47
C ARG A 88 1.21 0.35 14.40
N ASN A 89 0.67 -0.37 15.38
CA ASN A 89 1.47 -1.29 16.17
C ASN A 89 1.85 -2.49 15.32
N ALA A 90 3.11 -2.90 15.35
CA ALA A 90 3.46 -4.21 14.81
C ALA A 90 2.86 -5.25 15.75
N ASP A 91 2.05 -6.17 15.22
CA ASP A 91 1.63 -7.34 15.96
C ASP A 91 2.88 -8.22 16.18
N ILE A 92 3.55 -8.04 17.33
CA ILE A 92 4.65 -8.88 17.81
C ILE A 92 4.14 -9.81 18.91
#